data_AF-A0A842MRC7-F1
#
_entry.id   AF-A0A842MRC7-F1
#
_cell.length_a   1.000
_cell.length_b   1.000
_cell.length_c   1.000
_cell.angle_alpha   90.00
_cell.angle_beta   90.00
_cell.angle_gamma   90.00
#
_symmetry.space_group_name_H-M   'P 1'
#
loop_
_entity.id
_entity.type
_entity.pdbx_description
1 polymer ?
#
loop_
_entity_poly.entity_id
_entity_poly.type
_entity_poly.pdbx_seq_one_letter_code
_entity_poly.pdbx_strand_id
1 'polypeptide(L)'
;PPMRYLFSGILILTAAATLIKVQGLRPHEVGLTLEKPLVQAVIPFTGIPLGIIEYQILKPPILASNLPINQWIALALAIIFSTGFVEELVFRGIIQNSAIQALGTKTGLLGASIIFAALHIGWYSIPDLVFVFSAGLFFGILVLKTRSILGVSLSHGIVNILLFMILPIQ
;
A
#
# COMPACT_ATOMS: atom_id res chain seq x y z
N PRO A 1 -4.05 17.31 10.03
CA PRO A 1 -3.35 16.09 9.54
C PRO A 1 -4.14 15.30 8.47
N PRO A 2 -5.41 14.89 8.71
CA PRO A 2 -6.16 14.02 7.77
C PRO A 2 -6.30 14.59 6.36
N MET A 3 -6.59 15.90 6.27
CA MET A 3 -6.82 16.58 4.99
C MET A 3 -5.62 16.52 4.04
N ARG A 4 -4.38 16.49 4.56
CA ARG A 4 -3.17 16.40 3.72
C ARG A 4 -3.09 15.04 3.03
N TYR A 5 -3.28 13.95 3.78
CA TYR A 5 -3.30 12.59 3.23
C TYR A 5 -4.45 12.37 2.25
N LEU A 6 -5.65 12.88 2.57
CA LEU A 6 -6.79 12.83 1.66
C LEU A 6 -6.53 13.60 0.37
N PHE A 7 -5.99 14.81 0.46
CA PHE A 7 -5.69 15.63 -0.71
C PHE A 7 -4.65 14.95 -1.62
N SER A 8 -3.53 14.49 -1.06
CA SER A 8 -2.52 13.73 -1.80
C SER A 8 -3.10 12.45 -2.42
N GLY A 9 -3.89 11.69 -1.64
CA GLY A 9 -4.56 10.48 -2.11
C GLY A 9 -5.51 10.75 -3.28
N ILE A 10 -6.30 11.83 -3.22
CA ILE A 10 -7.23 12.21 -4.30
C ILE A 10 -6.45 12.63 -5.56
N LEU A 11 -5.37 13.39 -5.43
CA LEU A 11 -4.54 13.78 -6.56
C LEU A 11 -3.92 12.56 -7.26
N ILE A 12 -3.34 11.65 -6.49
CA ILE A 12 -2.73 10.42 -7.04
C ILE A 12 -3.81 9.52 -7.62
N LEU A 13 -4.97 9.37 -6.98
CA LEU A 13 -6.10 8.60 -7.51
C LEU A 13 -6.60 9.19 -8.83
N THR A 14 -6.65 10.51 -8.97
CA THR A 14 -7.04 11.18 -10.22
C THR A 14 -6.03 10.91 -11.33
N ALA A 15 -4.73 10.93 -11.02
CA ALA A 15 -3.70 10.55 -11.96
C ALA A 15 -3.79 9.06 -12.34
N ALA A 16 -4.00 8.17 -11.37
CA ALA A 16 -4.17 6.74 -11.59
C ALA A 16 -5.41 6.44 -12.45
N ALA A 17 -6.55 7.07 -12.16
CA ALA A 17 -7.78 6.93 -12.95
C ALA A 17 -7.61 7.44 -14.38
N THR A 18 -6.91 8.57 -14.56
CA THR A 18 -6.55 9.09 -15.88
C THR A 18 -5.68 8.09 -16.64
N LEU A 19 -4.66 7.52 -15.99
CA LEU A 19 -3.76 6.55 -16.60
C LEU A 19 -4.49 5.26 -17.00
N ILE A 20 -5.36 4.74 -16.13
CA ILE A 20 -6.24 3.60 -16.41
C ILE A 20 -7.07 3.87 -17.67
N LYS A 21 -7.69 5.06 -17.75
CA LYS A 21 -8.53 5.44 -18.89
C LYS A 21 -7.71 5.59 -20.18
N VAL A 22 -6.57 6.25 -20.13
CA VAL A 22 -5.71 6.51 -21.30
C VAL A 22 -5.07 5.23 -21.83
N GLN A 23 -4.66 4.31 -20.95
CA GLN A 23 -4.10 3.02 -21.34
C GLN A 23 -5.16 1.97 -21.70
N GLY A 24 -6.45 2.29 -21.54
CA GLY A 24 -7.54 1.34 -21.80
C GLY A 24 -7.56 0.16 -20.83
N LEU A 25 -6.99 0.31 -19.62
CA LEU A 25 -6.95 -0.75 -18.62
C LEU A 25 -8.35 -1.00 -18.05
N ARG A 26 -8.72 -2.26 -17.92
CA ARG A 26 -9.99 -2.69 -17.32
C ARG A 26 -9.84 -2.85 -15.81
N PRO A 27 -10.93 -2.68 -15.02
CA PRO A 27 -10.87 -2.82 -13.57
C PRO A 27 -10.24 -4.12 -13.08
N HIS A 28 -10.48 -5.25 -13.76
CA HIS A 28 -9.87 -6.52 -13.37
C HIS A 28 -8.38 -6.63 -13.67
N GLU A 29 -7.87 -5.84 -14.62
CA GLU A 29 -6.43 -5.80 -14.95
C GLU A 29 -5.65 -5.04 -13.89
N VAL A 30 -6.29 -4.07 -13.22
CA VAL A 30 -5.72 -3.33 -12.08
C VAL A 30 -6.12 -3.92 -10.72
N GLY A 31 -6.72 -5.11 -10.71
CA GLY A 31 -7.06 -5.83 -9.48
C GLY A 31 -8.23 -5.23 -8.69
N LEU A 32 -9.06 -4.39 -9.30
CA LEU A 32 -10.34 -3.96 -8.74
C LEU A 32 -11.40 -5.04 -8.96
N THR A 33 -11.23 -6.17 -8.26
CA THR A 33 -12.11 -7.34 -8.33
C THR A 33 -12.47 -7.86 -6.94
N LEU A 34 -13.58 -8.59 -6.85
CA LEU A 34 -13.99 -9.34 -5.67
C LEU A 34 -13.57 -10.82 -5.75
N GLU A 35 -12.50 -11.13 -6.50
CA GLU A 35 -12.01 -12.50 -6.62
C GLU A 35 -11.46 -13.03 -5.29
N LYS A 36 -11.82 -14.29 -4.98
CA LYS A 36 -11.37 -15.03 -3.78
C LYS A 36 -11.67 -14.27 -2.46
N PRO A 37 -12.93 -13.93 -2.17
CA PRO A 37 -13.30 -13.07 -1.04
C PRO A 37 -12.82 -13.60 0.33
N LEU A 38 -12.83 -14.93 0.54
CA LEU A 38 -12.30 -15.53 1.77
C LEU A 38 -10.80 -15.31 1.94
N VAL A 39 -10.02 -15.40 0.85
CA VAL A 39 -8.58 -15.12 0.89
C VAL A 39 -8.36 -13.62 1.11
N GLN A 40 -9.13 -12.76 0.43
CA GLN A 40 -9.08 -11.32 0.62
C GLN A 40 -9.43 -10.89 2.05
N ALA A 41 -10.31 -11.61 2.74
CA ALA A 41 -10.64 -11.36 4.15
C ALA A 41 -9.50 -11.74 5.11
N VAL A 42 -8.62 -12.67 4.72
CA VAL A 42 -7.50 -13.13 5.56
C VAL A 42 -6.23 -12.29 5.34
N ILE A 43 -5.99 -11.77 4.13
CA ILE A 43 -4.79 -10.97 3.83
C ILE A 43 -4.58 -9.77 4.78
N PRO A 44 -5.62 -9.01 5.21
CA PRO A 44 -5.46 -7.87 6.12
C PRO A 44 -4.74 -8.21 7.42
N PHE A 45 -4.87 -9.44 7.93
CA PHE A 45 -4.19 -9.88 9.15
C PHE A 45 -2.67 -9.95 8.99
N THR A 46 -2.16 -10.06 7.76
CA THR A 46 -0.71 -9.99 7.49
C THR A 46 -0.14 -8.60 7.77
N GLY A 47 -0.98 -7.55 7.77
CA GLY A 47 -0.57 -6.19 8.09
C GLY A 47 -0.16 -6.00 9.55
N ILE A 48 -0.65 -6.85 10.46
CA ILE A 48 -0.30 -6.79 11.88
C ILE A 48 1.19 -7.11 12.12
N PRO A 49 1.69 -8.31 11.77
CA PRO A 49 3.10 -8.61 11.95
C PRO A 49 4.01 -7.71 11.11
N LEU A 50 3.59 -7.33 9.89
CA LEU A 50 4.35 -6.41 9.05
C LEU A 50 4.50 -5.03 9.70
N GLY A 51 3.43 -4.44 10.21
CA GLY A 51 3.48 -3.13 10.89
C GLY A 51 4.29 -3.15 12.18
N ILE A 52 4.24 -4.26 12.93
CA ILE A 52 5.09 -4.44 14.12
C ILE A 52 6.57 -4.49 13.73
N ILE A 53 6.93 -5.28 12.71
CA ILE A 53 8.32 -5.39 12.24
C ILE A 53 8.82 -4.03 11.75
N GLU A 54 8.04 -3.35 10.92
CA GLU A 54 8.41 -2.04 10.37
C GLU A 54 8.58 -0.99 11.47
N TYR A 55 7.70 -0.98 12.48
CA TYR A 55 7.86 -0.10 13.63
C TYR A 55 9.15 -0.38 14.40
N GLN A 56 9.56 -1.63 14.56
CA GLN A 56 10.84 -1.94 15.21
C GLN A 56 12.05 -1.48 14.39
N ILE A 57 11.91 -1.38 13.06
CA ILE A 57 12.94 -0.87 12.16
C ILE A 57 13.02 0.66 12.22
N LEU A 58 11.89 1.36 12.06
CA LEU A 58 11.86 2.81 11.87
C LEU A 58 11.65 3.62 13.15
N LYS A 59 10.82 3.11 14.08
CA LYS A 59 10.38 3.80 15.31
C LYS A 59 10.02 5.28 15.06
N PRO A 60 9.10 5.58 14.13
CA PRO A 60 8.79 6.96 13.76
C PRO A 60 8.08 7.70 14.90
N PRO A 61 8.11 9.05 14.90
CA PRO A 61 7.32 9.85 15.81
C PRO A 61 5.82 9.63 15.58
N ILE A 62 5.03 9.77 16.64
CA ILE A 62 3.58 9.62 16.59
C ILE A 62 2.94 10.70 15.68
N LEU A 63 2.14 10.27 14.70
CA LEU A 63 1.45 11.17 13.77
C LEU A 63 0.13 11.71 14.35
N ALA A 64 -0.48 10.95 15.28
CA ALA A 64 -1.81 11.20 15.82
C ALA A 64 -1.82 11.69 17.28
N SER A 65 -0.72 12.27 17.77
CA SER A 65 -0.61 12.72 19.16
C SER A 65 -1.70 13.74 19.51
N ASN A 66 -2.43 13.48 20.60
CA ASN A 66 -3.42 14.40 21.17
C ASN A 66 -4.56 14.80 20.20
N LEU A 67 -4.87 13.99 19.19
CA LEU A 67 -6.02 14.24 18.33
C LEU A 67 -7.32 13.84 19.04
N PRO A 68 -8.41 14.63 18.91
CA PRO A 68 -9.72 14.19 19.36
C PRO A 68 -10.17 12.98 18.54
N ILE A 69 -11.00 12.11 19.12
CA ILE A 69 -11.35 10.79 18.55
C ILE A 69 -11.88 10.86 17.11
N ASN A 70 -12.67 11.89 16.79
CA ASN A 70 -13.19 12.11 15.45
C ASN A 70 -12.08 12.39 14.42
N GLN A 71 -11.06 13.17 14.80
CA GLN A 71 -9.91 13.45 13.93
C GLN A 71 -8.96 12.26 13.85
N TRP A 72 -8.84 11.49 14.94
CA TRP A 72 -8.07 10.25 14.95
C TRP A 72 -8.66 9.23 13.97
N ILE A 73 -9.98 9.00 14.02
CA ILE A 73 -10.69 8.12 13.07
C ILE A 73 -10.55 8.66 11.64
N ALA A 74 -10.73 9.97 11.43
CA ALA A 74 -10.56 10.58 10.11
C ALA A 74 -9.14 10.38 9.54
N LEU A 75 -8.11 10.44 10.40
CA LEU A 75 -6.73 10.18 9.99
C LEU A 75 -6.52 8.71 9.60
N ALA A 76 -7.02 7.77 10.41
CA ALA A 76 -6.92 6.34 10.12
C ALA A 76 -7.58 5.99 8.77
N LEU A 77 -8.78 6.53 8.52
CA LEU A 77 -9.48 6.36 7.25
C LEU A 77 -8.72 7.00 6.09
N ALA A 78 -8.14 8.19 6.30
CA ALA A 78 -7.32 8.85 5.29
C ALA A 78 -6.07 8.04 4.92
N ILE A 79 -5.42 7.40 5.90
CA ILE A 79 -4.26 6.51 5.68
C ILE A 79 -4.67 5.25 4.93
N ILE A 80 -5.74 4.57 5.36
CA ILE A 80 -6.27 3.38 4.65
C ILE A 80 -6.59 3.73 3.19
N PHE A 81 -7.20 4.89 2.96
CA PHE A 81 -7.51 5.33 1.60
C PHE A 81 -6.25 5.68 0.80
N SER A 82 -5.38 6.54 1.32
CA SER A 82 -4.23 7.07 0.57
C SER A 82 -3.10 6.05 0.45
N THR A 83 -2.48 5.66 1.56
CA THR A 83 -1.31 4.77 1.53
C THR A 83 -1.73 3.30 1.42
N GLY A 84 -2.90 2.93 1.93
CA GLY A 84 -3.44 1.57 1.77
C GLY A 84 -3.98 1.31 0.36
N PHE A 85 -5.02 2.04 -0.06
CA PHE A 85 -5.69 1.76 -1.33
C PHE A 85 -5.02 2.40 -2.55
N VAL A 86 -4.78 3.71 -2.51
CA VAL A 86 -4.30 4.44 -3.69
C VAL A 86 -2.89 4.00 -4.09
N GLU A 87 -1.98 3.79 -3.14
CA GLU A 87 -0.65 3.25 -3.47
C GLU A 87 -0.73 1.84 -4.06
N GLU A 88 -1.51 0.92 -3.47
CA GLU A 88 -1.64 -0.44 -4.03
C GLU A 88 -2.26 -0.44 -5.43
N LEU A 89 -3.21 0.47 -5.71
CA LEU A 89 -3.74 0.65 -7.07
C LEU A 89 -2.64 1.09 -8.04
N VAL A 90 -1.78 2.03 -7.64
CA VAL A 90 -0.67 2.51 -8.47
C VAL A 90 0.38 1.41 -8.67
N PHE A 91 0.87 0.80 -7.59
CA PHE A 91 1.99 -0.13 -7.66
C PHE A 91 1.59 -1.52 -8.16
N ARG A 92 0.53 -2.12 -7.60
CA ARG A 92 0.14 -3.50 -7.91
C ARG A 92 -0.86 -3.54 -9.04
N GLY A 93 -1.78 -2.58 -9.07
CA GLY A 93 -2.77 -2.45 -10.13
C GLY A 93 -2.16 -2.00 -11.45
N ILE A 94 -1.41 -0.89 -11.47
CA ILE A 94 -0.94 -0.29 -12.72
C ILE A 94 0.51 -0.66 -13.04
N ILE A 95 1.48 -0.26 -12.21
CA ILE A 95 2.90 -0.42 -12.51
C ILE A 95 3.28 -1.89 -12.67
N GLN A 96 2.91 -2.74 -11.71
CA GLN A 96 3.20 -4.17 -11.76
C GLN A 96 2.52 -4.83 -12.95
N ASN A 97 1.23 -4.56 -13.19
CA ASN A 97 0.52 -5.14 -14.34
C ASN A 97 1.18 -4.75 -15.67
N SER A 98 1.44 -3.46 -15.89
CA SER A 98 2.10 -2.98 -17.10
C SER A 98 3.52 -3.51 -17.26
N ALA A 99 4.29 -3.58 -16.17
CA ALA A 99 5.65 -4.13 -16.19
C ALA A 99 5.64 -5.64 -16.50
N ILE A 100 4.66 -6.38 -16.00
CA ILE A 100 4.50 -7.81 -16.28
C ILE A 100 4.10 -8.05 -17.74
N GLN A 101 3.23 -7.21 -18.30
CA GLN A 101 2.86 -7.30 -19.72
C GLN A 101 4.04 -6.98 -20.63
N ALA A 102 4.89 -6.02 -20.26
CA ALA A 102 6.04 -5.61 -21.07
C ALA A 102 7.28 -6.51 -20.92
N LEU A 103 7.58 -6.98 -19.70
CA LEU A 103 8.86 -7.61 -19.33
C LEU A 103 8.71 -9.05 -18.82
N GLY A 104 7.49 -9.56 -18.73
CA GLY A 104 7.17 -10.86 -18.15
C GLY A 104 7.03 -10.85 -16.63
N THR A 105 6.45 -11.91 -16.08
CA THR A 105 6.02 -11.97 -14.67
C THR A 105 7.14 -11.74 -13.66
N LYS A 106 8.29 -12.42 -13.83
CA LYS A 106 9.40 -12.33 -12.87
C LYS A 106 10.01 -10.93 -12.84
N THR A 107 10.37 -10.42 -14.01
CA THR A 107 11.01 -9.10 -14.16
C THR A 107 10.05 -7.97 -13.80
N GLY A 108 8.79 -8.05 -14.21
CA GLY A 108 7.77 -7.06 -13.88
C GLY A 108 7.48 -6.97 -12.38
N LEU A 109 7.37 -8.13 -11.70
CA LEU A 109 7.20 -8.19 -10.25
C LEU A 109 8.41 -7.62 -9.50
N LEU A 110 9.62 -8.02 -9.88
CA LEU A 110 10.85 -7.51 -9.27
C LEU A 110 11.00 -6.01 -9.49
N GLY A 111 10.81 -5.55 -10.72
CA GLY A 111 10.89 -4.13 -11.08
C GLY A 111 9.90 -3.27 -10.31
N ALA A 112 8.63 -3.67 -10.24
CA ALA A 112 7.63 -2.94 -9.47
C ALA A 112 7.96 -2.89 -7.97
N SER A 113 8.49 -3.98 -7.41
CA SER A 113 8.90 -4.04 -6.00
C SER A 113 10.13 -3.17 -5.71
N ILE A 114 11.08 -3.09 -6.66
CA ILE A 114 12.24 -2.19 -6.56
C ILE A 114 11.78 -0.73 -6.59
N ILE A 115 10.88 -0.37 -7.51
CA ILE A 115 10.36 1.01 -7.61
C ILE A 115 9.61 1.38 -6.31
N PHE A 116 8.79 0.48 -5.77
CA PHE A 116 8.11 0.69 -4.49
C PHE A 116 9.10 0.93 -3.34
N ALA A 117 10.13 0.08 -3.23
CA ALA A 117 11.16 0.23 -2.21
C ALA A 117 11.97 1.53 -2.37
N ALA A 118 12.26 1.96 -3.61
CA ALA A 118 13.01 3.19 -3.87
C ALA A 118 12.30 4.44 -3.33
N LEU A 119 10.97 4.45 -3.23
CA LEU A 119 10.23 5.56 -2.62
C LEU A 119 10.40 5.66 -1.10
N HIS A 120 10.95 4.65 -0.46
CA HIS A 120 11.21 4.61 0.98
C HIS A 120 12.63 5.07 1.33
N ILE A 121 13.46 5.44 0.34
CA ILE A 121 14.84 5.95 0.55
C ILE A 121 14.85 7.18 1.49
N GLY A 122 13.75 7.95 1.53
CA GLY A 122 13.60 9.10 2.44
C GLY A 122 13.69 8.77 3.93
N TRP A 123 13.54 7.50 4.34
CA TRP A 123 13.76 7.05 5.71
C TRP A 123 15.23 6.82 6.08
N TYR A 124 16.14 6.87 5.09
CA TYR A 124 17.59 6.66 5.28
C TYR A 124 17.94 5.39 6.05
N SER A 125 17.14 4.33 5.89
CA SER A 125 17.28 3.05 6.60
C SER A 125 17.42 1.90 5.60
N ILE A 126 18.61 1.31 5.52
CA ILE A 126 18.84 0.12 4.67
C ILE A 126 17.97 -1.07 5.11
N PRO A 127 17.81 -1.37 6.42
CA PRO A 127 16.90 -2.43 6.85
C PRO A 127 15.45 -2.19 6.39
N ASP A 128 14.99 -0.93 6.41
CA ASP A 128 13.67 -0.56 5.92
C ASP A 128 13.53 -0.83 4.42
N LEU A 129 14.49 -0.41 3.60
CA LEU A 129 14.50 -0.67 2.16
C LEU A 129 14.40 -2.17 1.82
N VAL A 130 15.14 -3.01 2.55
CA VAL A 130 15.07 -4.48 2.39
C VAL A 130 13.70 -5.00 2.81
N PHE A 131 13.14 -4.48 3.90
CA PHE A 131 11.83 -4.85 4.40
C PHE A 131 10.71 -4.48 3.42
N VAL A 132 10.65 -3.22 2.97
CA VAL A 132 9.60 -2.76 2.05
C VAL A 132 9.73 -3.36 0.65
N PHE A 133 10.95 -3.70 0.20
CA PHE A 133 11.14 -4.51 -1.00
C PHE A 133 10.52 -5.91 -0.85
N SER A 134 10.75 -6.54 0.31
CA SER A 134 10.20 -7.87 0.62
C SER A 134 8.67 -7.83 0.77
N ALA A 135 8.12 -6.82 1.42
CA ALA A 135 6.68 -6.56 1.48
C ALA A 135 6.11 -6.26 0.08
N GLY A 136 6.87 -5.50 -0.71
CA GLY A 136 6.74 -5.28 -2.16
C GLY A 136 6.40 -6.56 -2.91
N LEU A 137 7.34 -7.49 -2.87
CA LEU A 137 7.24 -8.81 -3.49
C LEU A 137 6.08 -9.63 -2.92
N PHE A 138 5.92 -9.65 -1.59
CA PHE A 138 4.88 -10.41 -0.92
C PHE A 138 3.48 -9.99 -1.40
N PHE A 139 3.16 -8.70 -1.34
CA PHE A 139 1.88 -8.18 -1.82
C PHE A 139 1.73 -8.37 -3.34
N GLY A 140 2.80 -8.17 -4.11
CA GLY A 140 2.78 -8.41 -5.55
C GLY A 140 2.43 -9.86 -5.91
N ILE A 141 2.99 -10.84 -5.20
CA ILE A 141 2.67 -12.27 -5.35
C ILE A 141 1.24 -12.56 -4.94
N LEU A 142 0.75 -11.97 -3.85
CA LEU A 142 -0.64 -12.13 -3.42
C LEU A 142 -1.60 -11.65 -4.50
N VAL A 143 -1.39 -10.44 -5.03
CA VAL A 143 -2.21 -9.88 -6.11
C VAL A 143 -2.14 -10.73 -7.38
N LEU A 144 -0.99 -11.31 -7.73
CA LEU A 144 -0.90 -12.25 -8.86
C LEU A 144 -1.74 -13.51 -8.64
N LYS A 145 -1.79 -14.00 -7.40
CA LYS A 145 -2.55 -15.21 -7.05
C LYS A 145 -4.05 -14.93 -6.90
N THR A 146 -4.44 -13.74 -6.47
CA THR A 146 -5.83 -13.41 -6.15
C THR A 146 -6.51 -12.52 -7.16
N ARG A 147 -5.76 -11.86 -8.03
CA ARG A 147 -6.23 -10.84 -9.00
C ARG A 147 -7.05 -9.72 -8.35
N SER A 148 -6.79 -9.45 -7.07
CA SER A 148 -7.48 -8.43 -6.29
C SER A 148 -6.50 -7.70 -5.40
N ILE A 149 -6.58 -6.36 -5.38
CA ILE A 149 -5.79 -5.51 -4.51
C ILE A 149 -6.44 -5.26 -3.14
N LEU A 150 -7.74 -5.58 -2.97
CA LEU A 150 -8.52 -5.09 -1.82
C LEU A 150 -7.94 -5.55 -0.46
N GLY A 151 -7.59 -6.83 -0.36
CA GLY A 151 -7.00 -7.40 0.84
C GLY A 151 -5.61 -6.85 1.14
N VAL A 152 -4.76 -6.68 0.11
CA VAL A 152 -3.43 -6.09 0.31
C VAL A 152 -3.51 -4.60 0.64
N SER A 153 -4.48 -3.87 0.10
CA SER A 153 -4.74 -2.46 0.44
C SER A 153 -5.12 -2.28 1.89
N LEU A 154 -6.01 -3.14 2.42
CA LEU A 154 -6.35 -3.13 3.83
C LEU A 154 -5.16 -3.55 4.71
N SER A 155 -4.42 -4.58 4.29
CA SER A 155 -3.19 -5.00 4.98
C SER A 155 -2.19 -3.85 5.08
N HIS A 156 -1.90 -3.17 3.97
CA HIS A 156 -0.96 -2.05 3.92
C HIS A 156 -1.49 -0.83 4.71
N GLY A 157 -2.80 -0.57 4.68
CA GLY A 157 -3.42 0.43 5.55
C GLY A 157 -3.22 0.11 7.04
N ILE A 158 -3.38 -1.15 7.44
CA ILE A 158 -3.14 -1.62 8.82
C ILE A 158 -1.68 -1.45 9.21
N VAL A 159 -0.73 -1.79 8.32
CA VAL A 159 0.71 -1.56 8.52
C VAL A 159 0.96 -0.11 8.89
N ASN A 160 0.46 0.83 8.08
CA ASN A 160 0.68 2.26 8.30
C ASN A 160 -0.04 2.80 9.55
N ILE A 161 -1.23 2.30 9.88
CA ILE A 161 -1.92 2.66 11.14
C ILE A 161 -1.10 2.20 12.34
N LEU A 162 -0.59 0.97 12.33
CA LEU A 162 0.25 0.46 13.41
C LEU A 162 1.54 1.28 13.53
N LEU A 163 2.21 1.49 12.40
CA LEU A 163 3.48 2.20 12.32
C LEU A 163 3.39 3.65 12.81
N PHE A 164 2.37 4.42 12.38
CA PHE A 164 2.32 5.87 12.62
C PHE A 164 1.36 6.32 13.72
N MET A 165 0.36 5.50 14.06
CA MET A 165 -0.72 5.93 14.96
C MET A 165 -0.82 5.13 16.25
N ILE A 166 -0.56 3.82 16.23
CA ILE A 166 -0.79 2.96 17.41
C ILE A 166 0.50 2.65 18.17
N LEU A 167 1.50 2.05 17.51
CA LEU A 167 2.74 1.62 18.18
C LEU A 167 3.59 2.79 18.72
N PRO A 168 3.60 3.99 18.09
CA PRO A 168 4.24 5.17 18.67
C PRO A 168 3.53 5.78 19.87
N ILE A 169 2.35 5.31 20.29
CA ILE A 169 1.67 5.82 21.50
C ILE A 169 2.50 5.41 22.70
N GLN A 170 3.12 6.41 23.35
CA GLN A 170 3.85 6.28 24.62
C GLN A 170 3.14 7.12 25.68
#